data_AF-A0A5D2V5N1-F1
#
_entry.id   AF-A0A5D2V5N1-F1
#
_cell.length_a   1.000
_cell.length_b   1.000
_cell.length_c   1.000
_cell.angle_alpha   90.00
_cell.angle_beta   90.00
_cell.angle_gamma   90.00
#
_symmetry.space_group_name_H-M   'P 1'
#
loop_
_entity.id
_entity.type
_entity.pdbx_description
1 polymer ?
#
loop_
_entity_poly.entity_id
_entity_poly.type
_entity_poly.pdbx_seq_one_letter_code
_entity_poly.pdbx_strand_id
1 'polypeptide(L)'
;MASLNVYSALVVLFLTCGAAMATKENDQIIKENHSFTSIFEIGSISNKCCGELVGLGKVCHSALVKRTLEKPLFKDLTPATIIAKSIQTWNNCLALIDSPSPSA
;
A
#
# COMPACT_ATOMS: atom_id res chain seq x y z
N MET A 1 -7.19 30.89 1.68
CA MET A 1 -5.78 30.59 2.01
C MET A 1 -5.58 29.19 2.62
N ALA A 2 -6.57 28.61 3.33
CA ALA A 2 -6.48 27.24 3.86
C ALA A 2 -6.47 26.13 2.78
N SER A 3 -7.19 26.32 1.67
CA SER A 3 -7.33 25.32 0.60
C SER A 3 -6.07 25.07 -0.23
N LEU A 4 -5.29 26.13 -0.51
CA LEU A 4 -4.03 26.03 -1.26
C LEU A 4 -2.95 25.26 -0.49
N ASN A 5 -2.90 25.42 0.83
CA ASN A 5 -1.96 24.72 1.69
C ASN A 5 -2.29 23.21 1.77
N VAL A 6 -3.58 22.87 1.84
CA VAL A 6 -4.04 21.47 1.82
C VAL A 6 -3.73 20.81 0.47
N TYR A 7 -3.99 21.50 -0.65
CA TYR A 7 -3.65 20.98 -1.98
C TYR A 7 -2.14 20.80 -2.15
N SER A 8 -1.34 21.78 -1.71
CA SER A 8 0.12 21.71 -1.76
C SER A 8 0.66 20.55 -0.91
N ALA A 9 0.13 20.36 0.30
CA ALA A 9 0.49 19.23 1.15
C ALA A 9 0.10 17.87 0.54
N LEU A 10 -1.07 17.78 -0.11
CA LEU A 10 -1.50 16.57 -0.81
C LEU A 10 -0.59 16.25 -1.99
N VAL A 11 -0.23 17.24 -2.80
CA VAL A 11 0.70 17.06 -3.94
C VAL A 11 2.07 16.59 -3.44
N VAL A 12 2.62 17.21 -2.40
CA VAL A 12 3.88 16.78 -1.79
C VAL A 12 3.77 15.35 -1.26
N LEU A 13 2.67 14.99 -0.61
CA LEU A 13 2.42 13.65 -0.08
C LEU A 13 2.30 12.59 -1.19
N PHE A 14 1.64 12.91 -2.30
CA PHE A 14 1.60 12.04 -3.47
C PHE A 14 2.98 11.91 -4.13
N LEU A 15 3.78 12.98 -4.15
CA LEU A 15 5.15 12.96 -4.69
C LEU A 15 6.10 12.14 -3.81
N THR A 16 6.03 12.24 -2.48
CA THR A 16 6.87 11.45 -1.57
C THR A 16 6.48 9.97 -1.58
N CYS A 17 5.19 9.66 -1.61
CA CYS A 17 4.70 8.30 -1.83
C CYS A 17 5.13 7.78 -3.22
N GLY A 18 5.05 8.62 -4.26
CA GLY A 18 5.48 8.32 -5.63
C GLY A 18 6.97 7.99 -5.74
N ALA A 19 7.82 8.82 -5.15
CA ALA A 19 9.27 8.63 -5.14
C ALA A 19 9.68 7.36 -4.38
N ALA A 20 9.03 7.06 -3.24
CA ALA A 20 9.25 5.82 -2.50
C ALA A 20 8.87 4.56 -3.30
N MET A 21 7.93 4.68 -4.24
CA MET A 21 7.55 3.59 -5.15
C MET A 21 8.51 3.45 -6.33
N ALA A 22 8.96 4.56 -6.93
CA ALA A 22 9.82 4.56 -8.12
C ALA A 22 11.20 3.92 -7.86
N THR A 23 11.74 4.01 -6.65
CA THR A 23 12.98 3.33 -6.26
C THR A 23 12.82 1.81 -6.10
N LYS A 24 11.59 1.31 -6.00
CA LYS A 24 11.28 -0.13 -5.88
C LYS A 24 10.74 -0.76 -7.16
N GLU A 25 10.38 0.06 -8.16
CA GLU A 25 9.84 -0.38 -9.43
C GLU A 25 10.94 -0.80 -10.44
N ASN A 26 12.16 -0.28 -10.35
CA ASN A 26 13.14 -0.47 -11.44
C ASN A 26 13.98 -1.76 -11.40
N ASP A 27 14.31 -2.31 -10.22
CA ASP A 27 15.32 -3.39 -10.13
C ASP A 27 14.81 -4.73 -9.57
N GLN A 28 13.54 -4.84 -9.16
CA GLN A 28 13.08 -6.02 -8.40
C GLN A 28 11.67 -6.55 -8.77
N ILE A 29 11.15 -6.18 -9.95
CA ILE A 29 9.81 -6.63 -10.40
C ILE A 29 9.78 -8.09 -10.85
N ILE A 30 10.93 -8.70 -11.17
CA ILE A 30 11.01 -10.11 -11.57
C ILE A 30 11.76 -10.86 -10.48
N LYS A 31 11.08 -11.35 -9.43
CA LYS A 31 11.41 -12.60 -8.69
C LYS A 31 10.75 -12.70 -7.31
N GLU A 32 10.33 -11.59 -6.70
CA GLU A 32 9.76 -11.63 -5.35
C GLU A 32 8.36 -11.02 -5.36
N ASN A 33 7.45 -11.68 -4.67
CA ASN A 33 6.02 -11.41 -4.59
C ASN A 33 5.69 -10.10 -3.84
N HIS A 34 6.22 -8.96 -4.29
CA HIS A 34 6.26 -7.67 -3.60
C HIS A 34 5.40 -6.57 -4.25
N SER A 35 4.67 -6.87 -5.32
CA SER A 35 3.78 -5.89 -5.96
C SER A 35 2.53 -5.68 -5.12
N PHE A 36 2.17 -4.43 -4.83
CA PHE A 36 0.90 -4.08 -4.20
C PHE A 36 -0.31 -4.69 -4.95
N THR A 37 -0.15 -4.91 -6.25
CA THR A 37 -1.09 -5.61 -7.14
C THR A 37 -1.30 -7.08 -6.71
N SER A 38 -0.23 -7.76 -6.33
CA SER A 38 -0.23 -9.16 -5.89
C SER A 38 -0.97 -9.36 -4.56
N ILE A 39 -1.03 -8.34 -3.69
CA ILE A 39 -1.85 -8.38 -2.47
C ILE A 39 -3.32 -8.64 -2.81
N PHE A 40 -3.81 -8.05 -3.91
CA PHE A 40 -5.20 -8.22 -4.35
C PHE A 40 -5.42 -9.52 -5.14
N GLU A 41 -4.40 -10.05 -5.80
CA GLU A 41 -4.49 -11.30 -6.57
C GLU A 41 -4.23 -12.57 -5.74
N ILE A 42 -3.16 -12.59 -4.94
CA ILE A 42 -2.63 -13.78 -4.25
C ILE A 42 -3.13 -13.85 -2.79
N GLY A 43 -3.64 -12.74 -2.25
CA GLY A 43 -4.37 -12.72 -0.97
C GLY A 43 -3.52 -12.92 0.28
N SER A 44 -2.19 -12.97 0.17
CA SER A 44 -1.28 -13.03 1.31
C SER A 44 -0.10 -12.07 1.14
N ILE A 45 0.32 -11.46 2.24
CA ILE A 45 1.43 -10.50 2.32
C ILE A 45 2.48 -11.05 3.28
N SER A 46 3.77 -10.91 2.94
CA SER A 46 4.85 -11.34 3.83
C SER A 46 5.05 -10.36 4.99
N ASN A 47 5.61 -10.84 6.11
CA ASN A 47 5.92 -9.97 7.27
C ASN A 47 6.84 -8.78 6.89
N LYS A 48 7.82 -9.02 6.00
CA LYS A 48 8.68 -7.97 5.46
C LYS A 48 7.86 -6.91 4.72
N CYS A 49 6.95 -7.34 3.85
CA CYS A 49 6.08 -6.43 3.10
C CYS A 49 5.10 -5.70 4.02
N CYS A 50 4.63 -6.33 5.11
CA CYS A 50 3.84 -5.64 6.15
C CYS A 50 4.63 -4.53 6.84
N GLY A 51 5.89 -4.76 7.22
CA GLY A 51 6.75 -3.72 7.80
C GLY A 51 6.97 -2.54 6.84
N GLU A 52 7.22 -2.83 5.57
CA GLU A 52 7.35 -1.81 4.53
C GLU A 52 6.02 -1.04 4.32
N LEU A 53 4.89 -1.74 4.27
CA LEU A 53 3.57 -1.14 4.06
C LEU A 53 3.17 -0.23 5.21
N VAL A 54 3.37 -0.67 6.46
CA VAL A 54 3.11 0.13 7.66
C VAL A 54 4.07 1.33 7.73
N GLY A 55 5.35 1.13 7.37
CA GLY A 55 6.35 2.20 7.29
C GLY A 55 6.05 3.29 6.26
N LEU A 56 5.40 2.95 5.14
CA LEU A 56 4.87 3.94 4.18
C LEU A 56 3.74 4.78 4.78
N GLY A 57 3.00 4.23 5.75
CA GLY A 57 1.91 4.90 6.45
C GLY A 57 0.55 4.76 5.77
N LYS A 58 -0.51 4.97 6.58
CA LYS A 58 -1.90 4.73 6.18
C LYS A 58 -2.35 5.60 5.00
N VAL A 59 -1.82 6.82 4.89
CA VAL A 59 -2.19 7.74 3.81
C VAL A 59 -1.62 7.27 2.47
N CYS A 60 -0.34 6.89 2.45
CA CYS A 60 0.30 6.30 1.28
C CYS A 60 -0.40 5.00 0.87
N HIS A 61 -0.70 4.12 1.83
CA HIS A 61 -1.49 2.91 1.57
C HIS A 61 -2.85 3.24 0.91
N SER A 62 -3.60 4.22 1.43
CA SER A 62 -4.90 4.60 0.86
C SER A 62 -4.78 5.18 -0.56
N ALA A 63 -3.72 5.96 -0.83
CA ALA A 63 -3.41 6.47 -2.16
C ALA A 63 -3.08 5.33 -3.15
N LEU A 64 -2.33 4.33 -2.70
CA LEU A 64 -2.02 3.11 -3.45
C LEU A 64 -3.30 2.35 -3.82
N VAL A 65 -4.23 2.15 -2.89
CA VAL A 65 -5.54 1.51 -3.16
C VAL A 65 -6.31 2.27 -4.23
N LYS A 66 -6.38 3.60 -4.12
CA LYS A 66 -7.07 4.43 -5.10
C LYS A 66 -6.46 4.26 -6.50
N ARG A 67 -5.13 4.26 -6.61
CA ARG A 67 -4.44 4.04 -7.88
C ARG A 67 -4.67 2.64 -8.45
N THR A 68 -4.73 1.63 -7.58
CA THR A 68 -5.06 0.25 -7.97
C THR A 68 -6.45 0.15 -8.57
N LEU A 69 -7.44 0.84 -8.00
CA LEU A 69 -8.81 0.89 -8.53
C LEU A 69 -8.90 1.49 -9.94
N GLU A 70 -7.95 2.34 -10.32
CA GLU A 70 -7.88 2.95 -11.65
C GLU A 70 -7.21 2.04 -12.69
N LYS A 71 -6.58 0.93 -12.27
CA LYS A 71 -5.88 0.02 -13.20
C LYS A 71 -6.87 -0.92 -13.91
N PRO A 72 -6.77 -1.08 -15.25
CA PRO A 72 -7.63 -2.00 -16.01
C PRO A 72 -7.56 -3.46 -15.56
N LEU A 73 -6.46 -3.86 -14.91
CA LEU A 73 -6.25 -5.21 -14.38
C LEU A 73 -7.34 -5.64 -13.38
N PHE A 74 -7.96 -4.68 -12.68
CA PHE A 74 -8.94 -4.96 -11.63
C PHE A 74 -10.39 -4.71 -12.06
N LYS A 75 -10.64 -4.54 -13.36
CA LYS A 75 -11.96 -4.23 -13.92
C LYS A 75 -13.03 -5.29 -13.59
N ASP A 76 -12.61 -6.54 -13.38
CA ASP A 76 -13.51 -7.67 -13.11
C ASP A 76 -13.80 -7.84 -11.61
N LEU A 77 -13.10 -7.08 -10.75
CA LEU A 77 -13.36 -7.02 -9.32
C LEU A 77 -14.17 -5.77 -8.97
N THR A 78 -15.10 -5.89 -8.03
CA THR A 78 -15.82 -4.71 -7.55
C THR A 78 -14.88 -3.82 -6.72
N PRO A 79 -15.00 -2.47 -6.82
CA PRO A 79 -14.24 -1.57 -5.97
C PRO A 79 -14.41 -1.86 -4.48
N ALA A 80 -15.61 -2.25 -4.06
CA ALA A 80 -15.91 -2.62 -2.68
C ALA A 80 -15.09 -3.82 -2.21
N THR A 81 -14.93 -4.85 -3.06
CA THR A 81 -14.10 -6.03 -2.75
C THR A 81 -12.64 -5.65 -2.54
N ILE A 82 -12.10 -4.79 -3.39
CA ILE A 82 -10.70 -4.33 -3.32
C ILE A 82 -10.47 -3.50 -2.06
N ILE A 83 -11.39 -2.57 -1.77
CA ILE A 83 -11.32 -1.74 -0.55
C ILE A 83 -11.38 -2.60 0.71
N ALA A 84 -12.31 -3.56 0.77
CA ALA A 84 -12.44 -4.45 1.92
C ALA A 84 -11.16 -5.29 2.15
N LYS A 85 -10.60 -5.87 1.08
CA LYS A 85 -9.32 -6.60 1.14
C LYS A 85 -8.17 -5.71 1.61
N SER A 86 -8.09 -4.50 1.09
CA SER A 86 -7.06 -3.54 1.51
C SER A 86 -7.15 -3.18 3.00
N ILE A 87 -8.35 -2.94 3.52
CA ILE A 87 -8.55 -2.65 4.96
C ILE A 87 -8.11 -3.86 5.80
N GLN A 88 -8.49 -5.06 5.38
CA GLN A 88 -8.09 -6.30 6.06
C GLN A 88 -6.56 -6.45 6.08
N THR A 89 -5.89 -6.27 4.94
CA THR A 89 -4.43 -6.35 4.84
C THR A 89 -3.75 -5.35 5.77
N TRP A 90 -4.23 -4.09 5.79
CA TRP A 90 -3.66 -3.06 6.66
C TRP A 90 -3.75 -3.45 8.14
N ASN A 91 -4.91 -3.91 8.59
CA ASN A 91 -5.12 -4.31 9.98
C ASN A 91 -4.26 -5.53 10.35
N ASN A 92 -4.14 -6.51 9.45
CA ASN A 92 -3.28 -7.68 9.67
C ASN A 92 -1.81 -7.27 9.81
N CYS A 93 -1.33 -6.36 8.95
CA CYS A 93 0.04 -5.86 9.05
C CYS A 93 0.29 -5.04 10.31
N LEU A 94 -0.66 -4.20 10.75
CA LEU A 94 -0.55 -3.49 12.02
C LEU A 94 -0.44 -4.47 13.20
N ALA A 95 -1.33 -5.46 13.25
CA ALA A 95 -1.32 -6.47 14.32
C ALA A 95 -0.01 -7.27 14.39
N LEU A 96 0.64 -7.52 13.24
CA LEU A 96 1.94 -8.18 13.18
C LEU A 96 3.08 -7.32 13.76
N ILE A 97 3.03 -6.00 13.55
CA ILE A 97 4.05 -5.08 14.09
C ILE A 97 3.82 -4.81 15.58
N ASP A 98 2.56 -4.74 16.00
CA ASP A 98 2.18 -4.51 17.39
C ASP A 98 2.30 -5.78 18.26
N SER A 99 2.47 -6.95 17.63
CA SER A 99 2.69 -8.19 18.36
C SER A 99 4.02 -8.12 19.11
N PRO A 100 4.04 -8.29 20.45
CA PRO A 100 5.29 -8.39 21.17
C PRO A 100 6.08 -9.57 20.60
N SER A 101 7.34 -9.33 20.25
CA SER A 101 8.23 -10.41 19.82
C SER A 101 8.21 -11.49 20.90
N PRO A 102 8.07 -12.79 20.54
CA PRO A 102 8.26 -13.85 21.52
C PRO A 102 9.63 -13.61 22.14
N SER A 103 9.65 -13.25 23.42
CA SER A 103 10.90 -13.09 24.15
C SER A 103 11.55 -14.48 24.16
N ALA A 104 12.75 -14.57 23.57
CA ALA A 104 13.54 -15.79 23.51
C ALA A 104 14.03 -16.19 24.92
#